data_AF-A0A7W1CER2-F1
#
_entry.id   AF-A0A7W1CER2-F1
#
_cell.length_a   1.000
_cell.length_b   1.000
_cell.length_c   1.000
_cell.angle_alpha   90.00
_cell.angle_beta   90.00
_cell.angle_gamma   90.00
#
_symmetry.space_group_name_H-M   'P 1'
#
loop_
_entity.id
_entity.type
_entity.pdbx_description
1 polymer ?
#
loop_
_entity_poly.entity_id
_entity_poly.type
_entity_poly.pdbx_seq_one_letter_code
_entity_poly.pdbx_strand_id
1 'polypeptide(L)' 'VINLYEKARLIALQSGYELGETQVGGASDGNFVAALGVPVLDGLGIAGGGAHTLEEFIFVDDVLPRAALLAALLLAD' A
#
# COMPACT_ATOMS: atom_id res chain seq x y z
N VAL A 1 5.88 -12.11 -5.33
CA VAL A 1 5.10 -11.12 -4.55
C VAL A 1 5.31 -11.24 -3.05
N ILE A 2 5.25 -12.45 -2.46
CA ILE A 2 5.45 -12.69 -1.01
C ILE A 2 6.72 -12.01 -0.46
N ASN A 3 7.88 -12.20 -1.09
CA ASN A 3 9.13 -11.58 -0.63
C ASN A 3 9.09 -10.04 -0.67
N LEU A 4 8.39 -9.46 -1.66
CA LEU A 4 8.23 -8.01 -1.77
C LEU A 4 7.34 -7.47 -0.64
N TYR A 5 6.25 -8.19 -0.33
CA TYR A 5 5.39 -7.87 0.81
C TYR A 5 6.13 -7.96 2.14
N GLU A 6 6.89 -9.03 2.39
CA GLU A 6 7.65 -9.15 3.64
C GLU A 6 8.72 -8.05 3.78
N LYS A 7 9.40 -7.65 2.70
CA LYS A 7 10.30 -6.48 2.73
C LYS A 7 9.55 -5.23 3.16
N ALA A 8 8.38 -4.97 2.58
CA ALA A 8 7.57 -3.80 2.93
C ALA A 8 7.05 -3.86 4.38
N ARG A 9 6.63 -5.02 4.84
CA ARG A 9 6.15 -5.25 6.22
C ARG A 9 7.25 -4.99 7.25
N LEU A 10 8.48 -5.43 6.98
CA LEU A 10 9.62 -5.18 7.86
C LEU A 10 9.98 -3.69 7.91
N ILE A 11 9.97 -2.99 6.77
CA ILE A 11 10.23 -1.54 6.70
C ILE A 11 9.15 -0.75 7.45
N ALA A 12 7.88 -1.13 7.28
CA ALA A 12 6.76 -0.54 8.03
C ALA A 12 6.96 -0.70 9.54
N LEU A 13 7.34 -1.90 9.99
CA LEU A 13 7.55 -2.21 11.41
C LEU A 13 8.65 -1.33 12.04
N GLN A 14 9.71 -1.01 11.29
CA GLN A 14 10.79 -0.12 11.76
C GLN A 14 10.28 1.30 12.09
N SER A 15 9.18 1.70 11.46
CA SER A 15 8.53 3.00 11.68
C SER A 15 7.36 2.93 12.65
N GLY A 16 7.17 1.79 13.34
CA GLY A 16 6.06 1.57 14.26
C GLY A 16 4.70 1.39 13.57
N TYR A 17 4.68 1.09 12.26
CA TYR A 17 3.47 0.85 11.49
C TYR A 17 3.29 -0.64 11.20
N GLU A 18 2.13 -1.19 11.53
CA GLU A 18 1.78 -2.56 11.22
C GLU A 18 1.11 -2.63 9.84
N LEU A 19 1.86 -3.05 8.83
CA LEU A 19 1.34 -3.24 7.48
C LEU A 19 0.55 -4.56 7.41
N GLY A 20 -0.74 -4.46 7.09
CA GLY A 20 -1.60 -5.59 6.80
C GLY A 20 -1.84 -5.80 5.30
N GLU A 21 -2.56 -6.88 4.98
CA GLU A 21 -3.03 -7.18 3.63
C GLU A 21 -4.56 -7.31 3.58
N THR A 22 -5.14 -7.15 2.40
CA THR A 22 -6.56 -7.39 2.16
C THR A 22 -6.78 -7.89 0.75
N GLN A 23 -7.90 -8.58 0.53
CA GLN A 23 -8.36 -8.96 -0.79
C GLN A 23 -9.60 -8.14 -1.14
N VAL A 24 -9.56 -7.49 -2.31
CA VAL A 24 -10.70 -6.73 -2.86
C VAL A 24 -11.12 -7.34 -4.19
N GLY A 25 -12.39 -7.16 -4.58
CA GLY A 25 -12.92 -7.63 -5.87
C GLY A 25 -12.65 -6.69 -7.05
N GLY A 26 -11.87 -5.62 -6.85
CA GLY A 26 -11.59 -4.59 -7.85
C GLY A 26 -10.33 -4.88 -8.70
N ALA A 27 -9.90 -3.85 -9.44
CA ALA A 27 -8.68 -3.86 -10.24
C ALA A 27 -7.97 -2.50 -10.14
N SER A 28 -6.67 -2.50 -10.42
CA SER A 28 -5.80 -1.32 -10.51
C SER A 28 -4.83 -1.46 -11.68
N ASP A 29 -4.02 -0.42 -11.91
CA ASP A 29 -2.92 -0.49 -12.89
C ASP A 29 -1.90 -1.58 -12.55
N GLY A 30 -1.81 -1.96 -11.27
CA GLY A 30 -0.97 -3.05 -10.79
C GLY A 30 -1.31 -4.39 -11.45
N ASN A 31 -2.56 -4.62 -11.86
CA ASN A 31 -2.96 -5.84 -12.56
C ASN A 31 -2.23 -6.01 -13.90
N PHE A 32 -2.00 -4.93 -14.65
CA PHE A 32 -1.30 -5.01 -15.94
C PHE A 32 0.18 -5.35 -15.75
N VAL A 33 0.82 -4.73 -14.76
CA VAL A 33 2.23 -5.00 -14.42
C VAL A 33 2.39 -6.43 -13.88
N ALA A 34 1.47 -6.87 -13.03
CA ALA A 34 1.45 -8.23 -12.50
C ALA A 34 1.27 -9.29 -13.60
N ALA A 35 0.47 -9.01 -14.64
CA ALA A 35 0.30 -9.89 -15.79
C ALA A 35 1.59 -10.11 -16.60
N LEU A 36 2.58 -9.21 -16.46
CA LEU A 36 3.92 -9.36 -17.05
C LEU A 36 4.87 -10.19 -16.18
N GLY A 37 4.40 -10.74 -15.05
CA GLY A 37 5.20 -11.51 -14.10
C GLY A 37 6.04 -10.65 -13.15
N VAL A 38 5.86 -9.33 -13.17
CA VAL A 38 6.53 -8.40 -12.26
C VAL A 38 5.78 -8.35 -10.93
N PRO A 39 6.42 -8.61 -9.77
CA PRO A 39 5.77 -8.48 -8.47
C PRO A 39 5.36 -7.02 -8.20
N VAL A 40 4.12 -6.80 -7.79
CA VAL A 40 3.57 -5.48 -7.44
C VAL A 40 2.97 -5.52 -6.05
N LEU A 41 3.17 -4.44 -5.28
CA LEU A 41 2.37 -4.13 -4.10
C LEU A 41 1.33 -3.10 -4.52
N ASP A 42 0.07 -3.42 -4.29
CA ASP A 42 -1.07 -2.54 -4.53
C ASP A 42 -1.73 -2.16 -3.19
N GLY A 43 -2.47 -1.06 -3.15
CA GLY A 43 -3.13 -0.59 -1.93
C GLY A 43 -2.19 0.06 -0.91
N LEU A 44 -1.05 0.60 -1.35
CA LEU A 44 -0.13 1.36 -0.48
C LEU A 44 -0.62 2.78 -0.16
N GLY A 45 -1.75 3.20 -0.73
CA GLY A 45 -2.38 4.49 -0.45
C GLY A 45 -2.96 4.61 0.96
N ILE A 46 -3.50 5.80 1.26
CA ILE A 46 -4.09 6.14 2.56
C ILE A 46 -5.43 5.43 2.71
N ALA A 47 -5.71 4.90 3.90
CA ALA A 47 -6.99 4.30 4.23
C ALA A 47 -8.13 5.34 4.19
N GLY A 48 -9.31 4.89 3.79
CA GLY A 48 -10.47 5.75 3.61
C GLY A 48 -11.70 4.96 3.20
N GLY A 49 -12.70 5.64 2.64
CA GLY A 49 -13.94 5.02 2.21
C GLY A 49 -14.74 5.90 1.26
N GLY A 50 -15.81 5.34 0.70
CA GLY A 50 -16.70 6.06 -0.21
C GLY A 50 -16.09 6.39 -1.57
N ALA A 51 -15.08 5.63 -2.02
CA ALA A 51 -14.44 5.84 -3.30
C ALA A 51 -15.48 6.00 -4.42
N HIS A 52 -15.36 7.08 -5.20
CA HIS A 52 -16.27 7.45 -6.29
C HIS A 52 -17.66 7.94 -5.85
N THR A 53 -17.81 8.46 -4.63
CA THR A 53 -19.03 9.14 -4.18
C THR A 53 -18.74 10.56 -3.67
N LEU A 54 -19.78 11.35 -3.37
CA LEU A 54 -19.60 12.70 -2.79
C LEU A 54 -19.16 12.65 -1.33
N GLU A 55 -19.28 11.48 -0.71
CA GLU A 55 -18.91 11.18 0.67
C GLU A 55 -17.53 10.52 0.75
N GLU A 56 -16.72 10.54 -0.32
CA GLU A 56 -15.35 10.02 -0.31
C GLU A 56 -14.49 10.73 0.76
N PHE A 57 -13.76 9.95 1.56
CA PHE A 57 -12.94 10.46 2.64
C PHE A 57 -11.69 9.62 2.88
N ILE A 58 -10.72 10.20 3.60
CA ILE A 58 -9.51 9.53 4.08
C ILE A 58 -9.39 9.67 5.61
N PHE A 59 -8.63 8.77 6.23
CA PHE A 59 -8.21 8.93 7.62
C PHE A 59 -6.92 9.77 7.68
N VAL A 60 -7.02 10.99 8.21
CA VAL A 60 -5.89 11.94 8.27
C VAL A 60 -4.70 11.37 9.04
N ASP A 61 -4.96 10.62 10.11
CA ASP A 61 -3.90 10.00 10.93
C ASP A 61 -3.11 8.93 10.16
N ASP A 62 -3.63 8.39 9.05
CA ASP A 62 -2.94 7.42 8.21
C ASP A 62 -2.02 8.10 7.16
N VAL A 63 -2.13 9.42 6.96
CA VAL A 63 -1.32 10.16 5.97
C VAL A 63 0.17 10.06 6.28
N LEU A 64 0.56 10.37 7.52
CA LEU A 64 1.97 10.40 7.93
C LEU A 64 2.64 9.00 7.89
N PRO A 65 2.08 7.93 8.50
CA PRO A 65 2.70 6.62 8.45
C PRO A 65 2.79 6.07 7.02
N ARG A 66 1.78 6.33 6.16
CA ARG A 66 1.81 5.90 4.74
C ARG A 66 2.87 6.64 3.93
N ALA A 67 2.99 7.96 4.11
CA ALA A 67 4.04 8.74 3.45
C ALA A 67 5.44 8.30 3.89
N ALA A 68 5.64 8.04 5.19
CA ALA A 68 6.89 7.51 5.71
C ALA A 68 7.23 6.14 5.14
N LEU A 69 6.25 5.22 5.08
CA LEU A 69 6.42 3.90 4.47
C LEU A 69 6.82 4.02 2.99
N LEU A 70 6.13 4.85 2.20
CA LEU A 70 6.44 5.05 0.79
C LEU A 70 7.87 5.58 0.60
N ALA A 71 8.26 6.58 1.39
CA ALA A 71 9.61 7.12 1.35
C ALA A 71 10.66 6.06 1.71
N ALA A 72 10.42 5.28 2.77
CA ALA A 72 11.32 4.23 3.19
C ALA A 72 11.44 3.10 2.15
N LEU A 73 10.35 2.74 1.46
CA LEU A 73 10.38 1.77 0.36
C LEU A 73 11.23 2.25 -0.82
N LEU A 74 11.15 3.52 -1.18
CA LEU A 74 11.94 4.10 -2.28
C LEU A 74 13.42 4.21 -1.95
N LEU A 75 13.77 4.36 -0.67
CA LEU A 75 15.14 4.45 -0.18
C LEU A 75 15.75 3.08 0.18
N ALA A 76 14.95 2.01 0.16
CA ALA A 76 15.39 0.69 0.57
C ALA A 76 16.01 -0.11 -0.59
N ASP A 77 17.30 -0.39 -0.50
CA ASP A 77 18.09 -1.20 -1.45
C ASP A 77 17.47 -2.60 -1.72
#